data_AF-X1MIL0-F1
#
_entry.id   AF-X1MIL0-F1
#
_cell.length_a   1.000
_cell.length_b   1.000
_cell.length_c   1.000
_cell.angle_alpha   90.00
_cell.angle_beta   90.00
_cell.angle_gamma   90.00
#
_symmetry.space_group_name_H-M   'P 1'
#
loop_
_entity.id
_entity.type
_entity.pdbx_description
1 polymer ?
#
loop_
_entity_poly.entity_id
_entity_poly.type
_entity_poly.pdbx_seq_one_letter_code
_entity_poly.pdbx_strand_id
1 'polypeptide(L)'
;MIPFQITLIPLYVLMVKLGWTDTYQALIVPGMISAFGILLFRQYFKAFPQSIIDAARMDGCSDLGILYRIIWPNSIPALVTVGIITFMNTWNNVLWPLVVIRKTSFMTMPQMVALFTVGGQAESQIGPQLAPIK
;
A
#
# COMPACT_ATOMS: atom_id res chain seq x y z
N MET A 1 -13.13 9.84 -4.29
CA MET A 1 -11.74 9.34 -4.14
C MET A 1 -10.86 10.29 -4.91
N ILE A 2 -9.75 10.75 -4.33
CA ILE A 2 -8.77 11.57 -5.05
C ILE A 2 -7.82 10.60 -5.77
N PRO A 3 -7.59 10.73 -7.08
CA PRO A 3 -6.62 9.90 -7.80
C PRO A 3 -5.22 9.99 -7.19
N PHE A 4 -4.58 8.84 -6.96
CA PHE A 4 -3.22 8.75 -6.40
C PHE A 4 -2.19 9.56 -7.21
N GLN A 5 -2.41 9.68 -8.52
CA GLN A 5 -1.57 10.42 -9.45
C GLN A 5 -1.45 11.90 -9.08
N ILE A 6 -2.50 12.49 -8.47
CA ILE A 6 -2.49 13.90 -8.03
C ILE A 6 -1.60 14.07 -6.80
N THR A 7 -1.59 13.09 -5.89
CA THR A 7 -0.77 13.14 -4.68
C THR A 7 0.66 12.66 -4.90
N LEU A 8 0.97 12.13 -6.08
CA LEU A 8 2.28 11.56 -6.42
C LEU A 8 3.43 12.56 -6.27
N ILE A 9 3.31 13.73 -6.91
CA ILE A 9 4.40 14.74 -6.92
C ILE A 9 4.67 15.27 -5.51
N PRO A 10 3.66 15.74 -4.74
CA PRO A 10 3.89 16.20 -3.37
C PRO A 10 4.51 15.13 -2.47
N LEU A 11 4.06 13.88 -2.60
CA LEU A 11 4.57 12.75 -1.82
C LEU A 11 6.03 12.44 -2.18
N TYR A 12 6.38 12.46 -3.48
CA TYR A 12 7.76 12.30 -3.91
C TYR A 12 8.67 13.40 -3.34
N VAL A 13 8.25 14.66 -3.44
CA VAL A 13 9.00 15.80 -2.87
C VAL A 13 9.20 15.62 -1.37
N LEU A 14 8.20 15.10 -0.64
CA LEU A 14 8.33 14.78 0.78
C LEU A 14 9.40 13.71 1.02
N MET A 15 9.39 12.60 0.27
CA MET A 15 10.40 11.53 0.40
C MET A 15 11.82 12.03 0.11
N VAL A 16 11.97 12.93 -0.87
CA VAL A 16 13.25 13.58 -1.18
C VAL A 16 13.71 14.46 -0.02
N LYS A 17 12.82 15.30 0.53
CA LYS A 17 13.13 16.16 1.69
C LYS A 17 13.51 15.35 2.94
N LEU A 18 12.93 14.17 3.11
CA LEU A 18 13.26 13.24 4.19
C LEU A 18 14.53 12.42 3.92
N GLY A 19 15.08 12.47 2.70
CA GLY A 19 16.23 11.65 2.30
C GLY A 19 15.92 10.16 2.20
N TRP A 20 14.65 9.77 2.04
CA TRP A 20 14.22 8.37 2.03
C TRP A 20 14.24 7.74 0.63
N THR A 21 14.53 8.51 -0.42
CA THR A 21 14.68 7.97 -1.78
C THR A 21 15.76 6.88 -1.82
N ASP A 22 15.58 5.87 -2.67
CA ASP A 22 16.46 4.69 -2.72
C ASP A 22 16.54 3.89 -1.40
N THR A 23 15.45 3.82 -0.64
CA THR A 23 15.35 2.98 0.58
C THR A 23 14.02 2.21 0.64
N TYR A 24 13.96 1.16 1.46
CA TYR A 24 12.71 0.45 1.74
C TYR A 24 11.66 1.32 2.44
N GLN A 25 12.08 2.35 3.19
CA GLN A 25 11.16 3.26 3.88
C GLN A 25 10.31 4.04 2.87
N ALA A 26 10.91 4.50 1.78
CA ALA A 26 10.18 5.15 0.68
C ALA A 26 9.15 4.22 0.01
N LEU A 27 9.37 2.91 0.01
CA LEU A 27 8.42 1.93 -0.54
C LEU A 27 7.28 1.61 0.44
N ILE A 28 7.59 1.48 1.73
CA ILE A 28 6.65 1.00 2.74
C ILE A 28 5.81 2.15 3.30
N VAL A 29 6.46 3.21 3.80
CA VAL A 29 5.83 4.25 4.63
C VAL A 29 4.60 4.90 3.96
N PRO A 30 4.66 5.31 2.68
CA PRO A 30 3.53 5.97 2.04
C PRO A 30 2.28 5.08 1.91
N GLY A 31 2.48 3.76 1.80
CA GLY A 31 1.40 2.78 1.66
C GLY A 31 0.90 2.19 2.98
N MET A 32 1.54 2.51 4.11
CA MET A 32 1.17 1.91 5.41
C MET A 32 -0.24 2.30 5.86
N ILE A 33 -0.70 3.49 5.50
CA ILE A 33 -2.01 4.01 5.90
C ILE A 33 -2.94 3.96 4.70
N SER A 34 -3.96 3.12 4.80
CA SER A 34 -4.98 2.95 3.77
C SER A 34 -6.30 3.54 4.23
N ALA A 35 -6.83 4.52 3.49
CA ALA A 35 -8.17 5.07 3.74
C ALA A 35 -9.26 3.98 3.67
N PHE A 36 -9.10 3.02 2.75
CA PHE A 36 -10.00 1.87 2.67
C PHE A 36 -9.93 1.00 3.93
N GLY A 37 -8.72 0.70 4.42
CA GLY A 37 -8.53 -0.06 5.66
C GLY A 37 -9.21 0.62 6.84
N ILE A 38 -9.03 1.94 7.00
CA ILE A 38 -9.68 2.73 8.07
C ILE A 38 -11.20 2.64 7.97
N LEU A 39 -11.77 2.83 6.77
CA LEU A 39 -13.21 2.76 6.58
C LEU A 39 -13.75 1.35 6.86
N LEU A 40 -13.06 0.31 6.39
CA LEU A 40 -13.46 -1.08 6.61
C LEU A 40 -13.46 -1.41 8.11
N PHE A 41 -12.40 -1.09 8.84
CA PHE A 41 -12.34 -1.29 10.28
C PHE A 41 -13.40 -0.48 11.03
N ARG A 42 -13.67 0.77 10.61
CA ARG A 42 -14.76 1.56 11.17
C ARG A 42 -16.11 0.87 11.00
N GLN A 43 -16.39 0.34 9.81
CA GLN A 43 -17.64 -0.37 9.55
C GLN A 43 -17.73 -1.66 10.38
N TYR A 44 -16.62 -2.39 10.51
CA TYR A 44 -16.53 -3.58 11.34
C TYR A 44 -16.82 -3.28 12.81
N PHE A 45 -16.17 -2.28 13.40
CA PHE A 45 -16.40 -1.90 14.80
C PHE A 45 -17.81 -1.38 15.05
N LYS A 46 -18.39 -0.64 14.09
CA LYS A 46 -19.77 -0.15 14.21
C LYS A 46 -20.81 -1.27 14.20
N ALA A 47 -20.51 -2.38 13.51
CA ALA A 47 -21.37 -3.56 13.48
C ALA A 47 -21.19 -4.48 14.70
N PHE A 48 -20.21 -4.20 15.56
CA PHE A 48 -19.92 -5.04 16.72
C PHE A 48 -21.06 -4.93 17.77
N PRO A 49 -21.55 -6.05 18.33
CA PRO A 49 -22.66 -6.02 19.28
C PRO A 49 -22.30 -5.25 20.57
N GLN A 50 -23.04 -4.17 20.85
CA GLN A 50 -22.83 -3.36 22.06
C GLN A 50 -23.07 -4.16 23.35
N SER A 51 -23.97 -5.15 23.32
CA SER A 51 -24.27 -6.01 24.48
C SER A 51 -23.05 -6.76 25.02
N ILE A 52 -22.10 -7.14 24.15
CA ILE A 52 -20.85 -7.81 24.57
C ILE A 52 -19.94 -6.82 25.31
N ILE A 53 -19.89 -5.57 24.85
CA ILE A 53 -19.10 -4.51 25.48
C ILE A 53 -19.68 -4.17 26.85
N ASP A 54 -21.00 -4.06 26.95
CA ASP A 54 -21.69 -3.74 28.20
C ASP A 54 -21.55 -4.88 29.22
N ALA A 55 -21.61 -6.15 28.78
CA ALA A 55 -21.31 -7.31 29.61
C ALA A 55 -19.88 -7.27 30.16
N ALA A 56 -18.89 -6.99 29.30
CA ALA A 56 -17.49 -6.89 29.73
C ALA A 56 -17.25 -5.75 30.73
N ARG A 57 -18.00 -4.65 30.63
CA ARG A 57 -17.96 -3.56 31.62
C ARG A 57 -18.58 -3.98 32.96
N MET A 58 -19.67 -4.73 32.93
CA MET A 58 -20.26 -5.30 34.16
C MET A 58 -19.30 -6.28 34.85
N ASP A 59 -18.51 -7.03 34.07
CA ASP A 59 -17.44 -7.91 34.57
C ASP A 59 -16.19 -7.15 35.08
N GLY A 60 -16.23 -5.81 35.10
CA GLY A 60 -15.14 -4.96 35.62
C GLY A 60 -13.95 -4.80 34.68
N CYS A 61 -14.10 -5.13 33.39
CA CYS A 61 -13.03 -4.96 32.42
C CYS A 61 -12.84 -3.47 32.07
N SER A 62 -11.60 -2.99 32.07
CA SER A 62 -11.28 -1.63 31.62
C SER A 62 -11.49 -1.49 30.10
N ASP A 63 -11.73 -0.27 29.60
CA ASP A 63 -11.95 -0.06 28.16
C ASP A 63 -10.75 -0.53 27.30
N LEU A 64 -9.51 -0.38 27.80
CA LEU A 64 -8.32 -0.96 27.16
C LEU A 64 -8.33 -2.49 27.19
N GLY A 65 -8.78 -3.08 28.30
CA GLY A 65 -8.97 -4.53 28.41
C GLY A 65 -9.99 -5.05 27.38
N ILE A 66 -11.11 -4.35 27.21
CA ILE A 66 -12.14 -4.67 26.22
C ILE A 66 -11.56 -4.60 24.81
N LEU A 67 -10.80 -3.54 24.50
CA LEU A 67 -10.17 -3.38 23.19
C LEU A 67 -9.25 -4.56 22.85
N TYR A 68 -8.30 -4.90 23.73
CA TYR A 68 -7.28 -5.90 23.42
C TYR A 68 -7.75 -7.35 23.62
N ARG A 69 -8.62 -7.63 24.59
CA ARG A 69 -9.09 -9.00 24.88
C ARG A 69 -10.33 -9.41 24.11
N ILE A 70 -11.17 -8.46 23.71
CA ILE A 70 -12.46 -8.76 23.07
C ILE A 70 -12.45 -8.25 21.63
N ILE A 71 -12.31 -6.95 21.42
CA ILE A 71 -12.48 -6.35 20.09
C ILE A 71 -11.37 -6.80 19.13
N TRP A 72 -10.10 -6.74 19.56
CA TRP A 72 -8.94 -7.09 18.75
C TRP A 72 -8.96 -8.53 18.20
N PRO A 73 -9.10 -9.59 19.01
CA PRO A 73 -9.14 -10.96 18.49
C PRO A 73 -10.37 -11.23 17.62
N ASN A 74 -11.52 -10.61 17.92
CA ASN A 74 -12.70 -10.73 17.05
C ASN A 74 -12.46 -10.07 15.69
N SER A 75 -11.64 -9.01 15.63
CA SER A 75 -11.34 -8.26 14.40
C SER A 75 -10.32 -8.94 13.47
N ILE A 76 -9.78 -10.10 13.84
CA ILE A 76 -8.81 -10.85 13.01
C ILE A 76 -9.30 -11.08 11.57
N PRO A 77 -10.56 -11.51 11.32
CA PRO A 77 -11.05 -11.71 9.95
C PRO A 77 -11.00 -10.43 9.12
N ALA A 78 -11.41 -9.29 9.68
CA ALA A 78 -11.34 -8.00 9.02
C ALA A 78 -9.89 -7.57 8.75
N LEU A 79 -8.98 -7.84 9.70
CA LEU A 79 -7.56 -7.58 9.56
C LEU A 79 -6.93 -8.40 8.43
N VAL A 80 -7.28 -9.67 8.31
CA VAL A 80 -6.84 -10.54 7.21
C VAL A 80 -7.33 -10.00 5.86
N THR A 81 -8.60 -9.60 5.76
CA THR A 81 -9.15 -9.02 4.53
C THR A 81 -8.40 -7.76 4.11
N VAL A 82 -8.22 -6.81 5.03
CA VAL A 82 -7.47 -5.58 4.75
C VAL A 82 -6.02 -5.89 4.40
N GLY A 83 -5.40 -6.85 5.10
CA GLY A 83 -4.03 -7.28 4.84
C GLY A 83 -3.84 -7.82 3.42
N ILE A 84 -4.70 -8.75 2.99
CA ILE A 84 -4.65 -9.33 1.64
C ILE A 84 -4.83 -8.25 0.57
N ILE A 85 -5.85 -7.40 0.71
CA ILE A 85 -6.14 -6.35 -0.27
C ILE A 85 -4.98 -5.34 -0.34
N THR A 86 -4.43 -4.95 0.81
CA THR A 86 -3.30 -4.00 0.88
C THR A 86 -2.04 -4.60 0.27
N PHE A 87 -1.78 -5.89 0.54
CA PHE A 87 -0.66 -6.62 -0.04
C PHE A 87 -0.76 -6.67 -1.56
N MET A 88 -1.91 -7.08 -2.11
CA MET A 88 -2.12 -7.13 -3.56
C MET A 88 -1.95 -5.76 -4.22
N ASN A 89 -2.48 -4.70 -3.62
CA ASN A 89 -2.33 -3.34 -4.14
C ASN A 89 -0.86 -2.89 -4.14
N THR A 90 -0.13 -3.18 -3.06
CA THR A 90 1.28 -2.79 -2.93
C THR A 90 2.16 -3.61 -3.88
N TRP A 91 1.90 -4.91 -4.00
CA TRP A 91 2.62 -5.81 -4.88
C TRP A 91 2.41 -5.46 -6.36
N ASN A 92 1.20 -5.05 -6.75
CA ASN A 92 0.90 -4.68 -8.13
C ASN A 92 1.29 -3.23 -8.49
N ASN A 93 1.76 -2.44 -7.52
CA ASN A 93 2.10 -1.04 -7.75
C ASN A 93 3.48 -0.91 -8.43
N VAL A 94 3.46 -0.54 -9.71
CA VAL A 94 4.68 -0.27 -10.49
C VAL A 94 5.05 1.22 -10.46
N LEU A 95 4.05 2.10 -10.48
CA LEU A 95 4.23 3.53 -10.71
C LEU A 95 5.00 4.20 -9.57
N TRP A 96 4.71 3.86 -8.32
CA TRP A 96 5.39 4.46 -7.17
C TRP A 96 6.89 4.06 -7.08
N PRO A 97 7.26 2.76 -7.13
CA PRO A 97 8.66 2.34 -7.16
C PRO A 97 9.48 2.97 -8.29
N LEU A 98 8.90 3.11 -9.50
CA LEU A 98 9.57 3.74 -10.64
C LEU A 98 10.01 5.19 -10.37
N VAL A 99 9.29 5.92 -9.51
CA VAL A 99 9.58 7.32 -9.22
C VAL A 99 10.59 7.46 -8.06
N VAL A 100 10.49 6.59 -7.06
CA VAL A 100 11.21 6.76 -5.78
C VAL A 100 12.48 5.91 -5.65
N ILE A 101 12.61 4.84 -6.46
CA ILE A 101 13.77 3.96 -6.49
C ILE A 101 14.48 4.05 -7.86
N ARG A 102 15.77 4.35 -7.80
CA ARG A 102 16.70 4.39 -8.94
C ARG A 102 17.77 3.31 -8.85
N LYS A 103 18.19 2.92 -7.65
CA LYS A 103 19.18 1.87 -7.43
C LYS A 103 18.60 0.48 -7.70
N THR A 104 19.29 -0.31 -8.53
CA THR A 104 18.90 -1.68 -8.91
C THR A 104 18.72 -2.60 -7.71
N SER A 105 19.49 -2.42 -6.63
CA SER A 105 19.40 -3.23 -5.40
C SER A 105 18.08 -3.10 -4.65
N PHE A 106 17.34 -1.99 -4.85
CA PHE A 106 16.07 -1.72 -4.17
C PHE A 106 14.86 -1.84 -5.10
N MET A 107 15.09 -2.19 -6.38
CA MET A 107 14.00 -2.29 -7.35
C MET A 107 13.04 -3.42 -7.01
N THR A 108 11.75 -3.17 -7.18
CA THR A 108 10.74 -4.21 -7.00
C THR A 108 10.64 -5.08 -8.25
N MET A 109 10.16 -6.33 -8.10
CA MET A 109 9.96 -7.23 -9.24
C MET A 109 9.06 -6.62 -10.33
N PRO A 110 7.89 -6.04 -10.01
CA PRO A 110 7.06 -5.37 -11.00
C PRO A 110 7.74 -4.18 -11.68
N GLN A 111 8.54 -3.41 -10.94
CA GLN A 111 9.31 -2.28 -11.48
C GLN A 111 10.31 -2.76 -12.53
N MET A 112 11.08 -3.81 -12.23
CA MET A 112 12.06 -4.36 -13.17
C MET A 112 11.37 -4.87 -14.44
N VAL A 113 10.30 -5.66 -14.30
CA VAL A 113 9.55 -6.18 -15.45
C VAL A 113 9.03 -5.06 -16.34
N ALA A 114 8.52 -3.97 -15.75
CA ALA A 114 8.07 -2.81 -16.51
C ALA A 114 9.21 -2.12 -17.26
N LEU A 115 10.38 -1.93 -16.62
CA LEU A 115 11.57 -1.35 -17.26
C LEU A 115 12.07 -2.22 -18.42
N PHE A 116 12.13 -3.55 -18.24
CA PHE A 116 12.50 -4.48 -19.30
C PHE A 116 11.51 -4.47 -20.46
N THR A 117 10.21 -4.43 -20.16
CA THR A 117 9.18 -4.39 -21.21
C THR A 117 9.26 -3.09 -22.01
N VAL A 118 9.41 -1.94 -21.34
CA VAL A 118 9.51 -0.64 -22.02
C VAL A 118 10.82 -0.50 -22.81
N GLY A 119 11.95 -0.94 -22.25
CA GLY A 119 13.25 -0.93 -22.94
C GLY A 119 13.28 -1.87 -24.15
N GLY A 120 12.72 -3.07 -24.00
CA GLY A 120 12.58 -4.04 -25.10
C GLY A 120 11.61 -3.57 -26.19
N GLN A 121 10.54 -2.85 -25.83
CA GLN A 121 9.63 -2.22 -26.78
C GLN A 121 10.28 -1.07 -27.54
N ALA A 122 11.16 -0.28 -26.90
CA ALA A 122 11.93 0.76 -27.58
C ALA A 122 12.86 0.14 -28.64
N GLU A 123 13.60 -0.91 -28.33
CA GLU A 123 14.44 -1.60 -29.31
C GLU A 123 13.61 -2.28 -30.42
N SER A 124 12.48 -2.91 -30.08
CA SER A 124 11.63 -3.60 -31.06
C SER A 124 10.82 -2.67 -31.98
N GLN A 125 10.54 -1.44 -31.56
CA GLN A 125 9.83 -0.45 -32.38
C GLN A 125 10.77 0.40 -33.23
N ILE A 126 12.01 0.64 -32.77
CA ILE A 126 13.02 1.40 -33.51
C ILE A 126 13.68 0.52 -34.60
N GLY A 127 13.87 -0.78 -34.35
CA GLY A 127 14.46 -1.72 -35.32
C GLY A 127 13.74 -1.77 -36.70
N PRO A 128 12.40 -1.92 -36.76
CA PRO A 128 11.64 -1.91 -38.01
C PRO A 128 11.56 -0.54 -38.70
N GLN A 129 11.68 0.56 -37.95
CA GLN A 129 11.63 1.93 -38.49
C GLN A 129 12.96 2.39 -39.09
N LEU A 130 14.08 1.79 -38.69
CA LEU A 130 15.41 2.01 -39.27
C LEU A 130 15.70 1.08 -40.47
N ALA A 131 14.90 0.02 -40.65
CA ALA A 131 15.05 -0.93 -41.76
C ALA A 131 14.76 -0.41 -43.19
N PRO A 132 13.98 0.68 -43.44
CA PRO A 132 13.70 1.16 -44.79
C PRO A 132 14.69 2.22 -45.32
N ILE A 133 15.82 2.49 -44.65
CA ILE A 133 16.86 3.45 -45.12
C ILE A 133 18.01 2.73 -45.84
N LYS A 134 17.71 1.74 -46.68
CA LYS A 134 18.66 1.17 -47.65
C LYS A 134 18.04 1.10 -49.03
#